data_AF-A0A5E4JI38-F1
#
_entry.id   AF-A0A5E4JI38-F1
#
_cell.length_a   1.000
_cell.length_b   1.000
_cell.length_c   1.000
_cell.angle_alpha   90.00
_cell.angle_beta   90.00
_cell.angle_gamma   90.00
#
_symmetry.space_group_name_H-M   'P 1'
#
loop_
_entity.id
_entity.type
_entity.pdbx_description
1 polymer ?
#
loop_
_entity_poly.entity_id
_entity_poly.type
_entity_poly.pdbx_seq_one_letter_code
_entity_poly.pdbx_strand_id
1 'polypeptide(L)'
;MAVFNTYSDSANTAVRAFLTKVGAYYNGGKKFDTSNGKGKLIWETIKKEFNSSCCYCGKQSDQLTMEHLIMINRSEFGLHHPGNVVPCCKQCNKRTKKTDKTPMHWVDHLKVIAGKDYEHRLQIIGGHIKKYQYPKLTENEIKTIKVIAESLYKNIVSEGDKSFELYIALRKEFLD
;
A
#
# COMPACT_ATOMS: atom_id res chain seq x y z
N MET A 1 3.62 -6.32 -14.82
CA MET A 1 3.48 -7.74 -14.43
C MET A 1 4.86 -8.24 -14.02
N ALA A 2 4.96 -9.17 -13.06
CA ALA A 2 6.25 -9.74 -12.71
C ALA A 2 6.83 -10.49 -13.93
N VAL A 3 8.13 -10.34 -14.17
CA VAL A 3 8.82 -11.03 -15.29
C VAL A 3 8.98 -12.52 -14.99
N PHE A 4 8.97 -12.89 -13.71
CA PHE A 4 8.97 -14.26 -13.20
C PHE A 4 7.99 -14.31 -12.01
N ASN A 5 7.04 -15.24 -12.03
CA ASN A 5 6.02 -15.37 -11.00
C ASN A 5 6.40 -16.45 -9.99
N THR A 6 6.31 -16.14 -8.71
CA THR A 6 6.50 -17.06 -7.60
C THR A 6 5.25 -17.11 -6.72
N TYR A 7 5.10 -18.15 -5.89
CA TYR A 7 4.03 -18.16 -4.88
C TYR A 7 4.15 -17.01 -3.88
N SER A 8 5.35 -16.46 -3.69
CA SER A 8 5.57 -15.24 -2.91
C SER A 8 4.88 -14.02 -3.55
N ASP A 9 4.81 -13.91 -4.88
CA ASP A 9 4.11 -12.82 -5.56
C ASP A 9 2.59 -12.91 -5.37
N SER A 10 2.04 -14.13 -5.48
CA SER A 10 0.63 -14.42 -5.20
C SER A 10 0.29 -14.13 -3.73
N ALA A 11 1.14 -14.57 -2.80
CA ALA A 11 0.97 -14.34 -1.38
C ALA A 11 1.03 -12.84 -1.03
N ASN A 12 1.97 -12.07 -1.60
CA ASN A 12 2.02 -10.62 -1.45
C ASN A 12 0.78 -9.92 -2.01
N THR A 13 0.24 -10.41 -3.12
CA THR A 13 -1.00 -9.89 -3.71
C THR A 13 -2.20 -10.17 -2.80
N ALA A 14 -2.28 -11.36 -2.20
CA ALA A 14 -3.31 -11.70 -1.25
C ALA A 14 -3.23 -10.85 0.04
N VAL A 15 -2.02 -10.59 0.56
CA VAL A 15 -1.83 -9.65 1.68
C VAL A 15 -2.33 -8.25 1.32
N ARG A 16 -2.02 -7.74 0.12
CA ARG A 16 -2.57 -6.45 -0.37
C ARG A 16 -4.09 -6.45 -0.44
N ALA A 17 -4.70 -7.55 -0.90
CA ALA A 17 -6.15 -7.70 -0.96
C ALA A 17 -6.77 -7.71 0.45
N PHE A 18 -6.14 -8.40 1.40
CA PHE A 18 -6.54 -8.40 2.81
C PHE A 18 -6.49 -7.00 3.41
N LEU A 19 -5.36 -6.30 3.30
CA LEU A 19 -5.20 -4.91 3.79
C LEU A 19 -6.16 -3.94 3.11
N THR A 20 -6.54 -4.20 1.86
CA THR A 20 -7.60 -3.45 1.16
C THR A 20 -8.98 -3.69 1.78
N LYS A 21 -9.33 -4.93 2.12
CA LYS A 21 -10.59 -5.22 2.83
C LYS A 21 -10.64 -4.61 4.22
N VAL A 22 -9.54 -4.67 4.98
CA VAL A 22 -9.44 -4.04 6.30
C VAL A 22 -9.57 -2.51 6.17
N GLY A 23 -8.93 -1.91 5.16
CA GLY A 23 -9.12 -0.49 4.83
C GLY A 23 -10.58 -0.13 4.54
N ALA A 24 -11.28 -0.94 3.75
CA ALA A 24 -12.71 -0.72 3.48
C ALA A 24 -13.57 -0.83 4.75
N TYR A 25 -13.24 -1.73 5.68
CA TYR A 25 -13.91 -1.83 6.99
C TYR A 25 -13.82 -0.52 7.77
N TYR A 26 -12.62 0.03 7.92
CA TYR A 26 -12.43 1.33 8.61
C TYR A 26 -13.00 2.52 7.82
N ASN A 27 -13.22 2.37 6.51
CA ASN A 27 -13.94 3.35 5.67
C ASN A 27 -15.48 3.17 5.70
N GLY A 28 -16.04 2.64 6.79
CA GLY A 28 -17.48 2.39 6.93
C GLY A 28 -18.03 1.38 5.93
N GLY A 29 -17.24 0.37 5.56
CA GLY A 29 -17.58 -0.65 4.57
C GLY A 29 -17.46 -0.23 3.11
N LYS A 30 -17.05 1.01 2.82
CA LYS A 30 -16.97 1.55 1.46
C LYS A 30 -15.66 1.15 0.78
N LYS A 31 -15.76 0.50 -0.38
CA LYS A 31 -14.61 0.23 -1.25
C LYS A 31 -14.04 1.53 -1.83
N PHE A 32 -12.72 1.67 -1.81
CA PHE A 32 -12.01 2.79 -2.45
C PHE A 32 -11.35 2.33 -3.74
N ASP A 33 -12.14 1.99 -4.75
CA ASP A 33 -11.65 1.63 -6.08
C ASP A 33 -11.50 2.89 -6.94
N THR A 34 -10.28 3.29 -7.24
CA THR A 34 -9.99 4.52 -7.98
C THR A 34 -10.14 4.37 -9.49
N SER A 35 -10.38 3.16 -10.00
CA SER A 35 -10.58 2.91 -11.43
C SER A 35 -11.99 3.28 -11.92
N ASN A 36 -12.99 3.24 -11.04
CA ASN A 36 -14.39 3.45 -11.41
C ASN A 36 -15.25 4.03 -10.27
N GLY A 37 -16.49 4.39 -10.61
CA GLY A 37 -17.53 4.74 -9.64
C GLY A 37 -17.15 5.83 -8.63
N LYS A 38 -17.59 5.66 -7.39
CA LYS A 38 -17.39 6.64 -6.30
C LYS A 38 -15.92 6.77 -5.89
N GLY A 39 -15.13 5.70 -5.96
CA GLY A 39 -13.71 5.76 -5.58
C GLY A 39 -12.89 6.59 -6.55
N LYS A 40 -13.18 6.53 -7.87
CA LYS A 40 -12.60 7.45 -8.86
C LYS A 40 -12.91 8.91 -8.55
N LEU A 41 -14.16 9.22 -8.19
CA LEU A 41 -14.55 10.59 -7.81
C LEU A 41 -13.81 11.06 -6.55
N ILE A 42 -13.68 10.21 -5.54
CA ILE A 42 -12.91 10.52 -4.33
C ILE A 42 -11.44 10.80 -4.70
N TRP A 43 -10.84 10.01 -5.59
CA TRP A 43 -9.48 10.23 -6.04
C TRP A 43 -9.29 11.58 -6.76
N GLU A 44 -10.21 11.95 -7.66
CA GLU A 44 -10.19 13.25 -8.31
C GLU A 44 -10.31 14.40 -7.30
N THR A 45 -11.17 14.23 -6.28
CA THR A 45 -11.30 15.19 -5.19
C THR A 45 -10.00 15.29 -4.39
N ILE A 46 -9.35 14.17 -4.04
CA ILE A 46 -8.05 14.17 -3.34
C ILE A 46 -7.02 14.97 -4.16
N LYS A 47 -6.90 14.74 -5.48
CA LYS A 47 -5.96 15.52 -6.31
C LYS A 47 -6.23 17.02 -6.24
N LYS A 48 -7.50 17.44 -6.31
CA LYS A 48 -7.90 18.86 -6.21
C LYS A 48 -7.56 19.47 -4.85
N GLU A 49 -7.72 18.72 -3.76
CA GLU A 49 -7.38 19.17 -2.40
C GLU A 49 -5.90 19.43 -2.21
N PHE A 50 -5.05 18.71 -2.96
CA PHE A 50 -3.61 18.98 -3.04
C PHE A 50 -3.26 19.97 -4.16
N ASN A 51 -4.23 20.73 -4.69
CA ASN A 51 -4.06 21.69 -5.80
C ASN A 51 -3.34 21.07 -7.02
N SER A 52 -3.69 19.83 -7.36
CA SER A 52 -3.03 19.02 -8.41
C SER A 52 -1.50 19.00 -8.29
N SER A 53 -1.01 18.98 -7.04
CA SER A 53 0.41 18.99 -6.71
C SER A 53 0.87 17.72 -6.00
N CYS A 54 2.14 17.38 -6.14
CA CYS A 54 2.77 16.29 -5.39
C CYS A 54 2.73 16.58 -3.89
N CYS A 55 2.31 15.60 -3.09
CA CYS A 55 2.23 15.71 -1.64
C CYS A 55 3.59 15.96 -0.98
N TYR A 56 4.69 15.48 -1.58
CA TYR A 56 6.05 15.65 -1.06
C TYR A 56 6.69 16.94 -1.55
N CYS A 57 7.02 17.03 -2.85
CA CYS A 57 7.78 18.16 -3.39
C CYS A 57 6.93 19.38 -3.75
N GLY A 58 5.59 19.27 -3.72
CA GLY A 58 4.71 20.39 -3.97
C GLY A 58 4.55 20.84 -5.42
N LYS A 59 5.25 20.20 -6.36
CA LYS A 59 5.18 20.56 -7.78
C LYS A 59 3.85 20.10 -8.37
N GLN A 60 3.20 20.99 -9.12
CA GLN A 60 2.01 20.66 -9.92
C GLN A 60 2.35 19.67 -11.05
N SER A 61 1.41 18.77 -11.34
CA SER A 61 1.55 17.82 -12.44
C SER A 61 0.21 17.22 -12.85
N ASP A 62 0.01 17.02 -14.15
CA ASP A 62 -1.13 16.28 -14.67
C ASP A 62 -0.94 14.76 -14.59
N GLN A 63 0.28 14.29 -14.29
CA GLN A 63 0.66 12.87 -14.21
C GLN A 63 0.90 12.43 -12.76
N LEU A 64 0.08 12.90 -11.83
CA LEU A 64 0.11 12.44 -10.44
C LEU A 64 -0.31 10.98 -10.34
N THR A 65 0.47 10.23 -9.60
CA THR A 65 0.22 8.83 -9.26
C THR A 65 -0.31 8.72 -7.83
N MET A 66 -0.99 7.63 -7.53
CA MET A 66 -1.34 7.30 -6.15
C MET A 66 -0.09 6.82 -5.42
N GLU A 67 0.11 7.33 -4.21
CA GLU A 67 1.06 6.81 -3.24
C GLU A 67 0.33 6.49 -1.94
N HIS A 68 0.70 5.39 -1.30
CA HIS A 68 0.23 5.04 0.03
C HIS A 68 1.22 5.59 1.06
N LEU A 69 0.80 6.43 2.00
CA LEU A 69 1.68 6.98 3.05
C LEU A 69 2.22 5.88 3.96
N ILE A 70 1.39 4.91 4.32
CA ILE A 70 1.81 3.65 4.93
C ILE A 70 1.62 2.56 3.88
N MET A 71 2.71 1.91 3.49
CA MET A 71 2.69 0.95 2.39
C MET A 71 1.79 -0.25 2.69
N ILE A 72 1.01 -0.67 1.69
CA ILE A 72 0.13 -1.84 1.77
C ILE A 72 0.91 -3.16 1.57
N ASN A 73 1.97 -3.38 2.36
CA ASN A 73 2.86 -4.53 2.23
C ASN A 73 3.09 -5.24 3.58
N ARG A 74 3.93 -6.28 3.58
CA ARG A 74 4.29 -7.08 4.77
C ARG A 74 5.29 -6.42 5.73
N SER A 75 5.75 -5.21 5.42
CA SER A 75 6.68 -4.48 6.28
C SER A 75 5.96 -3.41 7.09
N GLU A 76 5.06 -2.65 6.44
CA GLU A 76 4.36 -1.53 7.07
C GLU A 76 2.88 -1.84 7.39
N PHE A 77 2.26 -2.82 6.73
CA PHE A 77 0.86 -3.22 6.95
C PHE A 77 -0.16 -2.06 6.87
N GLY A 78 0.12 -1.06 6.04
CA GLY A 78 -0.80 0.05 5.79
C GLY A 78 -2.09 -0.43 5.13
N LEU A 79 -3.15 0.38 5.24
CA LEU A 79 -4.47 0.04 4.69
C LEU A 79 -4.74 0.80 3.40
N HIS A 80 -5.38 0.14 2.43
CA HIS A 80 -5.87 0.85 1.24
C HIS A 80 -7.11 1.67 1.62
N HIS A 81 -6.90 2.95 1.88
CA HIS A 81 -7.89 3.85 2.46
C HIS A 81 -7.71 5.27 1.89
N PRO A 82 -8.78 6.06 1.67
CA PRO A 82 -8.65 7.41 1.12
C PRO A 82 -7.66 8.29 1.90
N GLY A 83 -7.70 8.26 3.23
CA GLY A 83 -6.79 9.03 4.08
C GLY A 83 -5.34 8.52 4.14
N ASN A 84 -5.04 7.38 3.51
CA ASN A 84 -3.68 6.87 3.33
C ASN A 84 -3.16 7.10 1.90
N VAL A 85 -4.00 7.59 0.99
CA VAL A 85 -3.68 7.71 -0.44
C VAL A 85 -3.55 9.18 -0.81
N VAL A 86 -2.36 9.55 -1.26
CA VAL A 86 -2.01 10.93 -1.61
C VAL A 86 -1.51 11.02 -3.06
N PRO A 87 -1.65 12.20 -3.71
CA PRO A 87 -1.09 12.43 -5.03
C PRO A 87 0.41 12.65 -4.97
N CYS A 88 1.15 11.88 -5.76
CA CYS A 88 2.60 11.91 -5.78
C CYS A 88 3.12 11.91 -7.22
N CYS A 89 4.10 12.74 -7.53
CA CYS A 89 4.75 12.70 -8.84
C CYS A 89 5.66 11.47 -8.97
N LYS A 90 5.91 11.00 -10.19
CA LYS A 90 6.72 9.79 -10.45
C LYS A 90 8.14 9.84 -9.84
N GLN A 91 8.72 11.03 -9.69
CA GLN A 91 10.05 11.21 -9.11
C GLN A 91 10.04 10.96 -7.59
N CYS A 92 9.05 11.52 -6.88
CA CYS A 92 8.90 11.33 -5.43
C CYS A 92 8.27 9.99 -5.09
N ASN A 93 7.51 9.37 -5.99
CA ASN A 93 6.90 8.05 -5.75
C ASN A 93 7.94 6.90 -5.71
N LYS A 94 9.23 7.24 -5.81
CA LYS A 94 10.35 6.35 -5.50
C LYS A 94 10.88 6.72 -4.13
N ARG A 95 10.35 6.07 -3.09
CA ARG A 95 10.81 6.35 -1.72
C ARG A 95 12.31 6.18 -1.58
N THR A 96 12.93 7.14 -0.89
CA THR A 96 14.33 7.06 -0.49
C THR A 96 14.55 5.79 0.32
N LYS A 97 15.64 5.07 0.05
CA LYS A 97 16.01 3.87 0.78
C LYS A 97 16.97 4.20 1.90
N LYS A 98 16.85 3.50 3.03
CA LYS A 98 17.82 3.48 4.11
C LYS A 98 19.07 2.67 3.72
N THR A 99 20.07 2.66 4.60
CA THR A 99 21.33 1.92 4.41
C THR A 99 21.11 0.41 4.22
N ASP A 100 20.13 -0.16 4.90
CA ASP A 100 19.71 -1.57 4.78
C ASP A 100 18.85 -1.86 3.54
N LYS A 101 18.71 -0.89 2.61
CA LYS A 101 17.90 -0.93 1.39
C LYS A 101 16.39 -0.98 1.63
N THR A 102 15.92 -0.85 2.87
CA THR A 102 14.48 -0.73 3.16
C THR A 102 13.98 0.67 2.80
N PRO A 103 12.71 0.83 2.38
CA PRO A 103 12.14 2.15 2.14
C PRO A 103 12.09 2.96 3.44
N MET A 104 12.32 4.27 3.33
CA MET A 104 12.07 5.18 4.44
C MET A 104 10.57 5.29 4.73
N HIS A 105 10.26 5.55 6.00
CA HIS A 105 8.91 5.97 6.38
C HIS A 105 8.58 7.29 5.68
N TRP A 106 7.33 7.52 5.33
CA TRP A 106 6.93 8.65 4.48
C TRP A 106 7.28 10.01 5.11
N VAL A 107 7.30 10.11 6.44
CA VAL A 107 7.70 11.32 7.16
C VAL A 107 9.17 11.65 6.95
N ASP A 108 10.05 10.64 7.05
CA ASP A 108 11.48 10.81 6.80
C ASP A 108 11.73 11.12 5.32
N HIS A 109 11.01 10.43 4.43
CA HIS A 109 11.07 10.69 3.00
C HIS A 109 10.61 12.12 2.68
N LEU A 110 9.53 12.59 3.29
CA LEU A 110 9.04 13.96 3.16
C LEU A 110 10.10 14.97 3.62
N LYS A 111 10.77 14.72 4.75
CA LYS A 111 11.82 15.58 5.28
C LYS A 111 12.98 15.75 4.28
N VAL A 112 13.38 14.65 3.63
CA VAL A 112 14.42 14.67 2.60
C VAL A 112 13.97 15.43 1.35
N ILE A 113 12.72 15.26 0.91
CA ILE A 113 12.22 15.83 -0.35
C ILE A 113 11.80 17.30 -0.23
N ALA A 114 11.07 17.66 0.83
CA ALA A 114 10.47 18.98 0.97
C ALA A 114 11.45 20.02 1.53
N GLY A 115 12.49 19.60 2.24
CA GLY A 115 13.50 20.51 2.79
C GLY A 115 12.86 21.62 3.64
N LYS A 116 12.96 22.87 3.18
CA LYS A 116 12.39 24.05 3.85
C LYS A 116 10.85 24.03 3.93
N ASP A 117 10.19 23.37 2.98
CA ASP A 117 8.72 23.27 2.93
C ASP A 117 8.17 22.12 3.80
N TYR A 118 9.04 21.39 4.51
CA TYR A 118 8.69 20.18 5.27
C TYR A 118 7.48 20.39 6.19
N GLU A 119 7.51 21.42 7.04
CA GLU A 119 6.44 21.68 8.01
C GLU A 119 5.10 21.98 7.33
N HIS A 120 5.12 22.79 6.27
CA HIS A 120 3.91 23.11 5.52
C HIS A 120 3.32 21.87 4.84
N ARG A 121 4.16 21.03 4.24
CA ARG A 121 3.72 19.78 3.59
C ARG A 121 3.22 18.76 4.61
N LEU A 122 3.87 18.66 5.76
CA LEU A 122 3.45 17.79 6.86
C LEU A 122 2.06 18.19 7.37
N GLN A 123 1.79 19.49 7.51
CA GLN A 123 0.47 20.00 7.88
C GLN A 123 -0.61 19.65 6.85
N ILE A 124 -0.32 19.81 5.54
CA ILE A 124 -1.26 19.43 4.47
C ILE A 124 -1.60 17.94 4.54
N ILE A 125 -0.57 17.07 4.64
CA ILE A 125 -0.76 15.62 4.73
C ILE A 125 -1.51 15.25 6.00
N GLY A 126 -1.15 15.84 7.15
CA GLY A 126 -1.85 15.62 8.42
C GLY A 126 -3.33 16.04 8.37
N GLY A 127 -3.63 17.16 7.71
CA GLY A 127 -4.99 17.61 7.45
C GLY A 127 -5.78 16.62 6.58
N HIS A 128 -5.15 16.08 5.54
CA HIS A 128 -5.74 15.04 4.69
C HIS A 128 -6.05 13.75 5.47
N ILE A 129 -5.09 13.22 6.23
CA ILE A 129 -5.26 12.02 7.08
C ILE A 129 -6.45 12.23 8.03
N LYS A 130 -6.54 13.40 8.68
CA LYS A 130 -7.63 13.74 9.60
C LYS A 130 -8.97 13.84 8.88
N LYS A 131 -9.02 14.52 7.73
CA LYS A 131 -10.24 14.75 6.95
C LYS A 131 -10.89 13.44 6.49
N TYR A 132 -10.07 12.51 6.00
CA TYR A 132 -10.56 11.21 5.56
C TYR A 132 -10.65 10.18 6.68
N GLN A 133 -10.30 10.54 7.92
CA GLN A 133 -10.40 9.69 9.10
C GLN A 133 -9.63 8.37 8.97
N TYR A 134 -8.38 8.42 8.48
CA TYR A 134 -7.53 7.23 8.49
C TYR A 134 -7.40 6.70 9.93
N PRO A 135 -7.63 5.38 10.17
CA PRO A 135 -7.75 4.86 11.52
C PRO A 135 -6.46 4.99 12.31
N LYS A 136 -6.60 5.43 13.57
CA LYS A 136 -5.53 5.36 14.58
C LYS A 136 -5.63 4.02 15.29
N LEU A 137 -4.99 3.01 14.70
CA LEU A 137 -4.99 1.65 15.24
C LEU A 137 -4.19 1.59 16.54
N THR A 138 -4.70 0.83 17.50
CA THR A 138 -3.96 0.45 18.71
C THR A 138 -2.83 -0.52 18.39
N GLU A 139 -1.86 -0.65 19.30
CA GLU A 139 -0.76 -1.61 19.13
C GLU A 139 -1.26 -3.05 18.96
N ASN A 140 -2.33 -3.42 19.68
CA ASN A 140 -2.95 -4.74 19.59
C ASN A 140 -3.62 -4.97 18.22
N GLU A 141 -4.31 -3.98 17.67
CA GLU A 141 -4.89 -4.06 16.33
C GLU A 141 -3.80 -4.20 15.26
N ILE A 142 -2.74 -3.40 15.35
CA ILE A 142 -1.59 -3.49 14.43
C ILE A 142 -0.95 -4.87 14.51
N LYS A 143 -0.71 -5.39 15.72
CA LYS A 143 -0.14 -6.72 15.93
C LYS A 143 -1.06 -7.81 15.36
N THR A 144 -2.37 -7.67 15.53
CA THR A 144 -3.36 -8.61 15.00
C THR A 144 -3.34 -8.64 13.48
N ILE A 145 -3.36 -7.47 12.82
CA ILE A 145 -3.26 -7.36 11.35
C ILE A 145 -1.96 -8.02 10.87
N LYS A 146 -0.83 -7.74 11.53
CA LYS A 146 0.46 -8.33 11.21
C LYS A 146 0.42 -9.87 11.29
N VAL A 147 -0.07 -10.43 12.39
CA VAL A 147 -0.16 -11.89 12.59
C VAL A 147 -1.02 -12.54 11.50
N ILE A 148 -2.17 -11.94 11.19
CA ILE A 148 -3.09 -12.47 10.17
C ILE A 148 -2.46 -12.37 8.77
N ALA A 149 -1.86 -11.23 8.41
CA ALA A 149 -1.21 -11.04 7.12
C ALA A 149 -0.02 -12.00 6.91
N GLU A 150 0.79 -12.22 7.95
CA GLU A 150 1.90 -13.17 7.92
C GLU A 150 1.42 -14.63 7.80
N SER A 151 0.35 -14.98 8.53
CA SER A 151 -0.28 -16.30 8.42
C SER A 151 -0.82 -16.54 7.00
N LEU A 152 -1.57 -15.56 6.46
CA LEU A 152 -2.10 -15.61 5.09
C LEU A 152 -0.99 -15.79 4.06
N TYR A 153 0.11 -15.04 4.20
CA TYR A 153 1.26 -15.17 3.30
C TYR A 153 1.84 -16.59 3.33
N LYS A 154 2.16 -17.11 4.52
CA LYS A 154 2.76 -18.44 4.69
C LYS A 154 1.87 -19.54 4.14
N ASN A 155 0.56 -19.44 4.37
CA ASN A 155 -0.39 -20.44 3.90
C ASN A 155 -0.46 -20.50 2.37
N ILE A 156 -0.45 -19.35 1.69
CA ILE A 156 -0.48 -19.32 0.21
C ILE A 156 0.81 -19.86 -0.39
N VAL A 157 1.96 -19.51 0.20
CA VAL A 157 3.25 -20.09 -0.25
C VAL A 157 3.24 -21.60 -0.06
N SER A 158 2.88 -22.08 1.13
CA SER A 158 2.84 -23.51 1.44
C SER A 158 1.87 -24.28 0.55
N GLU A 159 0.70 -23.71 0.24
CA GLU A 159 -0.28 -24.35 -0.64
C GLU A 159 0.24 -24.47 -2.07
N GLY A 160 0.97 -23.47 -2.54
CA GLY A 160 1.67 -23.52 -3.82
C GLY A 160 2.72 -24.63 -3.87
N ASP A 161 3.58 -24.70 -2.85
CA ASP A 161 4.63 -25.71 -2.77
C ASP A 161 4.04 -27.14 -2.72
N LYS A 162 2.98 -27.35 -1.91
CA LYS A 162 2.25 -28.63 -1.87
C LYS A 162 1.64 -29.01 -3.21
N SER A 163 1.09 -28.03 -3.95
CA SER A 163 0.53 -28.27 -5.28
C SER A 163 1.60 -28.75 -6.25
N PHE A 164 2.81 -28.19 -6.17
CA PHE A 164 3.95 -28.64 -6.96
C PHE A 164 4.45 -30.02 -6.55
N GLU A 165 4.57 -30.29 -5.25
CA GLU A 165 4.93 -31.63 -4.73
C GLU A 165 3.95 -32.71 -5.19
N LEU A 166 2.64 -32.41 -5.14
CA LEU A 166 1.59 -33.30 -5.63
C LEU A 166 1.75 -33.57 -7.13
N TYR A 167 2.04 -32.55 -7.94
CA TYR A 167 2.31 -32.73 -9.37
C TYR A 167 3.50 -33.68 -9.61
N ILE A 168 4.59 -33.51 -8.86
CA ILE A 168 5.77 -34.39 -8.96
C ILE A 168 5.45 -35.83 -8.54
N ALA A 169 4.66 -36.02 -7.48
CA ALA A 169 4.25 -37.34 -7.03
C ALA A 169 3.39 -38.05 -8.10
N LEU A 170 2.35 -37.40 -8.62
CA LEU A 170 1.48 -37.96 -9.65
C LEU A 170 2.22 -38.23 -10.95
N ARG A 171 3.17 -37.37 -11.35
CA ARG A 171 3.96 -37.57 -12.57
C ARG A 171 4.75 -38.88 -12.55
N LYS A 172 5.22 -39.32 -11.38
CA LYS A 172 5.97 -40.59 -11.26
C LYS A 172 5.07 -41.78 -11.60
N GLU A 173 3.82 -41.75 -11.14
CA GLU A 173 2.83 -42.81 -11.39
C GLU A 173 2.39 -42.92 -12.87
N PHE A 174 2.59 -41.87 -13.68
CA PHE A 174 2.24 -41.88 -15.11
C PHE A 174 3.38 -42.31 -16.04
N LEU A 175 4.59 -42.53 -15.51
CA LEU A 175 5.79 -42.89 -16.28
C LEU A 175 6.22 -44.36 -16.06
N ASP A 176 5.50 -45.09 -15.21
CA ASP A 176 5.52 -46.55 -15.07
C ASP A 176 4.37 -47.17 -15.89
#